data_AF-A0A4Y2P659-F1
#
_entry.id   AF-A0A4Y2P659-F1
#
_cell.length_a   1.000
_cell.length_b   1.000
_cell.length_c   1.000
_cell.angle_alpha   90.00
_cell.angle_beta   90.00
_cell.angle_gamma   90.00
#
_symmetry.space_group_name_H-M   'P 1'
#
loop_
_entity.id
_entity.type
_entity.pdbx_description
1 polymer ?
#
loop_
_entity_poly.entity_id
_entity_poly.type
_entity_poly.pdbx_seq_one_letter_code
_entity_poly.pdbx_strand_id
1 'polypeptide(L)'
;GGDGLGTFAHEFSTGDLPEADVPAPMALIQLTKEQPGEVTLIAIGPLTNVALAHRMDPQFTKRLKSLVVMGGNYKGEMIVYHAVHLYRIY
;
A
#
# COMPACT_ATOMS: atom_id res chain seq x y z
N GLY A 1 -13.79 -13.86 15.65
CA GLY A 1 -13.83 -14.33 14.25
C GLY A 1 -12.42 -14.71 13.84
N GLY A 2 -12.26 -15.83 13.13
CA GLY A 2 -10.95 -16.35 12.71
C GLY A 2 -10.50 -15.92 11.31
N ASP A 3 -11.35 -15.24 10.55
CA ASP A 3 -11.19 -14.93 9.12
C ASP A 3 -10.99 -13.45 8.81
N GLY A 4 -11.04 -12.56 9.81
CA GLY A 4 -10.93 -11.11 9.62
C GLY A 4 -12.17 -10.43 9.01
N LEU A 5 -13.22 -11.19 8.68
CA LEU A 5 -14.46 -10.72 8.04
C LEU A 5 -15.71 -11.06 8.86
N GLY A 6 -15.56 -11.33 10.16
CA GLY A 6 -16.69 -11.60 11.05
C GLY A 6 -17.28 -13.00 10.91
N THR A 7 -16.53 -13.97 10.38
CA THR A 7 -17.00 -15.35 10.03
C THR A 7 -17.86 -15.41 8.77
N PHE A 8 -18.01 -14.28 8.06
CA PHE A 8 -18.79 -14.18 6.82
C PHE A 8 -17.93 -14.29 5.55
N ALA A 9 -16.64 -14.63 5.65
CA ALA A 9 -15.77 -14.75 4.47
C ALA A 9 -16.34 -15.67 3.38
N HIS A 10 -17.07 -16.73 3.76
CA HIS A 10 -17.70 -17.67 2.85
C HIS A 10 -18.90 -17.09 2.05
N GLU A 11 -19.49 -15.98 2.50
CA GLU A 11 -20.57 -15.29 1.80
C GLU A 11 -20.03 -14.35 0.70
N PHE A 12 -18.74 -14.00 0.78
CA PHE A 12 -18.06 -13.20 -0.24
C PHE A 12 -17.34 -14.13 -1.22
N SER A 13 -17.79 -14.14 -2.47
CA SER A 13 -16.98 -14.72 -3.53
C SER A 13 -15.77 -13.82 -3.78
N THR A 14 -14.56 -14.38 -3.68
CA THR A 14 -13.33 -13.72 -4.17
C THR A 14 -13.34 -13.47 -5.68
N GLY A 15 -14.36 -13.96 -6.39
CA GLY A 15 -14.40 -14.06 -7.84
C GLY A 15 -13.43 -15.12 -8.34
N ASP A 16 -13.68 -15.67 -9.53
CA ASP A 16 -12.68 -16.50 -10.26
C ASP A 16 -11.61 -15.60 -10.90
N LEU A 17 -11.09 -14.64 -10.13
CA LEU A 17 -9.99 -13.80 -10.58
C LEU A 17 -8.72 -14.63 -10.44
N PRO A 18 -7.93 -14.79 -11.52
CA PRO A 18 -6.66 -15.47 -11.43
C PRO A 18 -5.77 -14.72 -10.42
N GLU A 19 -5.01 -15.48 -9.64
CA GLU A 19 -3.98 -14.91 -8.79
C GLU A 19 -3.01 -14.10 -9.68
N ALA A 20 -2.65 -12.91 -9.25
CA ALA A 20 -1.77 -12.06 -10.04
C ALA A 20 -0.37 -12.69 -10.15
N ASP A 21 0.15 -12.81 -11.38
CA ASP A 21 1.50 -13.36 -11.62
C ASP A 21 2.64 -12.50 -11.04
N VAL A 22 2.33 -11.24 -10.71
CA VAL A 22 3.31 -10.26 -10.24
C VAL A 22 3.13 -9.98 -8.74
N PRO A 23 4.18 -10.13 -7.92
CA PRO A 23 4.13 -9.76 -6.51
C PRO A 23 3.76 -8.28 -6.31
N ALA A 24 2.94 -8.00 -5.29
CA ALA A 24 2.44 -6.66 -5.01
C ALA A 24 3.52 -5.54 -4.98
N PRO A 25 4.71 -5.72 -4.36
CA PRO A 25 5.75 -4.68 -4.38
C PRO A 25 6.25 -4.35 -5.79
N MET A 26 6.36 -5.35 -6.67
CA MET A 26 6.80 -5.14 -8.05
C MET A 26 5.72 -4.45 -8.87
N ALA A 27 4.46 -4.84 -8.69
CA ALA A 27 3.32 -4.20 -9.36
C ALA A 27 3.25 -2.70 -9.01
N LEU A 28 3.45 -2.34 -7.73
CA LEU A 28 3.50 -0.93 -7.29
C LEU A 28 4.64 -0.15 -7.96
N ILE A 29 5.83 -0.75 -8.06
CA ILE A 29 6.97 -0.12 -8.74
C ILE A 29 6.67 0.08 -10.22
N GLN A 30 6.13 -0.93 -10.89
CA GLN A 30 5.83 -0.88 -12.32
C GLN A 30 4.77 0.18 -12.64
N LEU A 31 3.65 0.19 -11.90
CA LEU A 31 2.58 1.16 -12.08
C LEU A 31 3.09 2.60 -11.97
N THR A 32 3.95 2.86 -10.97
CA THR A 32 4.57 4.18 -10.78
C THR A 32 5.68 4.50 -11.78
N LYS A 33 6.22 3.51 -12.52
CA LYS A 33 7.15 3.75 -13.65
C LYS A 33 6.38 4.16 -14.90
N GLU A 34 5.25 3.51 -15.14
CA GLU A 34 4.40 3.75 -16.30
C GLU A 34 3.69 5.11 -16.21
N GLN A 35 3.30 5.53 -15.00
CA GLN A 35 2.54 6.76 -14.76
C GLN A 35 3.14 7.58 -13.60
N PRO A 36 4.35 8.13 -13.76
CA PRO A 36 5.01 8.88 -12.70
C PRO A 36 4.24 10.17 -12.37
N GLY A 37 3.96 10.40 -11.09
CA GLY A 37 3.25 11.59 -10.60
C GLY A 37 1.74 11.54 -10.73
N GLU A 38 1.16 10.45 -11.24
CA GLU A 38 -0.30 10.29 -11.36
C GLU A 38 -0.90 9.35 -10.31
N VAL A 39 -0.14 8.33 -9.91
CA VAL A 39 -0.60 7.31 -8.97
C VAL A 39 -0.73 7.87 -7.55
N THR A 40 -1.93 7.79 -6.98
CA THR A 40 -2.18 8.02 -5.55
C THR A 40 -2.35 6.66 -4.86
N LEU A 41 -1.45 6.34 -3.93
CA LEU A 41 -1.48 5.08 -3.21
C LEU A 41 -2.20 5.25 -1.86
N ILE A 42 -3.22 4.43 -1.61
CA ILE A 42 -3.96 4.41 -0.35
C ILE A 42 -3.65 3.07 0.35
N ALA A 43 -2.87 3.11 1.42
CA ALA A 43 -2.50 1.94 2.20
C ALA A 43 -3.38 1.81 3.44
N ILE A 44 -4.31 0.85 3.43
CA ILE A 44 -5.32 0.61 4.50
C ILE A 44 -4.96 -0.62 5.36
N GLY A 45 -3.77 -1.18 5.17
CA GLY A 45 -3.29 -2.37 5.88
C GLY A 45 -1.80 -2.27 6.20
N PRO A 46 -1.15 -3.40 6.56
CA PRO A 46 0.27 -3.42 6.87
C PRO A 46 1.12 -2.81 5.75
N LEU A 47 2.02 -1.89 6.11
CA LEU A 47 2.87 -1.17 5.15
C LEU A 47 4.00 -2.03 4.54
N THR A 48 4.04 -3.34 4.82
CA THR A 48 5.09 -4.26 4.38
C THR A 48 5.33 -4.19 2.87
N ASN A 49 4.27 -4.17 2.06
CA ASN A 49 4.41 -4.10 0.60
C ASN A 49 5.00 -2.76 0.12
N VAL A 50 4.61 -1.66 0.77
CA VAL A 50 5.12 -0.30 0.48
C VAL A 50 6.59 -0.19 0.87
N ALA A 51 6.97 -0.74 2.04
CA ALA A 51 8.34 -0.75 2.52
C ALA A 51 9.26 -1.61 1.63
N LEU A 52 8.78 -2.78 1.20
CA LEU A 52 9.50 -3.64 0.26
C LEU A 52 9.68 -2.96 -1.10
N ALA A 53 8.62 -2.33 -1.64
CA ALA A 53 8.70 -1.59 -2.89
C ALA A 53 9.73 -0.45 -2.82
N HIS A 54 9.74 0.32 -1.72
CA HIS A 54 10.71 1.39 -1.54
C HIS A 54 12.15 0.88 -1.35
N ARG A 55 12.32 -0.26 -0.67
CA ARG A 55 13.65 -0.89 -0.50
C ARG A 55 14.21 -1.41 -1.83
N MET A 56 13.36 -1.94 -2.70
CA MET A 56 13.74 -2.42 -4.02
C MET A 56 13.99 -1.26 -5.00
N ASP A 57 13.21 -0.18 -4.90
CA ASP A 57 13.33 0.99 -5.76
C ASP A 57 13.15 2.28 -4.94
N PRO A 58 14.26 2.92 -4.49
CA PRO A 58 14.18 4.13 -3.68
C PRO A 58 13.50 5.32 -4.37
N GLN A 59 13.38 5.31 -5.71
CA GLN A 59 12.69 6.35 -6.47
C GLN A 59 11.17 6.13 -6.51
N PHE A 60 10.68 4.96 -6.11
CA PHE A 60 9.25 4.63 -6.06
C PHE A 60 8.42 5.72 -5.37
N THR A 61 8.82 6.12 -4.16
CA THR A 61 8.06 7.11 -3.37
C THR A 61 8.04 8.50 -4.00
N LYS A 62 9.05 8.84 -4.80
CA LYS A 62 9.12 10.11 -5.53
C LYS A 62 8.25 10.13 -6.78
N ARG A 63 7.89 8.95 -7.29
CA ARG A 63 7.01 8.79 -8.46
C ARG A 63 5.53 8.74 -8.09
N LEU A 64 5.19 8.73 -6.82
CA LEU A 64 3.79 8.84 -6.38
C LEU A 64 3.33 10.29 -6.43
N LYS A 65 2.07 10.49 -6.85
CA LYS A 65 1.37 11.76 -6.68
C LYS A 65 1.13 12.06 -5.20
N SER A 66 0.63 11.06 -4.49
CA SER A 66 0.32 11.12 -3.07
C SER A 66 0.36 9.71 -2.48
N LEU A 67 0.71 9.64 -1.20
CA LEU A 67 0.66 8.43 -0.40
C LEU A 67 -0.21 8.71 0.83
N VAL A 68 -1.37 8.06 0.89
CA VAL A 68 -2.28 8.11 2.02
C VAL A 68 -2.13 6.82 2.80
N VAL A 69 -1.87 6.94 4.09
CA VAL A 69 -1.69 5.78 4.96
C VAL A 69 -2.74 5.83 6.06
N MET A 70 -3.59 4.83 6.09
CA MET A 70 -4.45 4.52 7.22
C MET A 70 -3.71 3.45 8.05
N GLY A 71 -2.79 3.91 8.89
CA GLY A 71 -1.90 3.00 9.60
C GLY A 71 -0.69 3.70 10.20
N GLY A 72 -0.76 3.99 11.49
CA GLY A 72 0.37 4.54 12.23
C GLY A 72 0.13 4.42 13.71
N ASN A 73 0.80 3.47 14.36
CA ASN A 73 0.91 3.41 15.81
C ASN A 73 2.12 4.26 16.23
N TYR A 74 1.99 5.59 16.20
CA TYR A 74 3.03 6.46 16.77
C TYR A 74 3.02 6.39 18.32
N LYS A 75 1.87 6.00 18.91
CA LYS A 75 1.61 5.96 20.36
C LYS A 75 0.54 4.96 20.85
N GLY A 76 -0.03 4.12 19.98
CA GLY A 76 -1.12 3.18 20.33
C GLY A 76 -2.46 3.46 19.63
N GLU A 77 -2.57 4.54 18.86
CA GLU A 77 -3.85 5.00 18.30
C GLU A 77 -3.83 5.07 16.77
N MET A 78 -4.98 4.76 16.16
CA MET A 78 -5.14 4.75 14.71
C MET A 78 -5.38 6.16 14.17
N ILE A 79 -4.56 6.62 13.22
CA ILE A 79 -4.68 7.93 12.59
C ILE A 79 -4.56 7.77 11.07
N VAL A 80 -5.36 8.53 10.32
CA VAL A 80 -5.24 8.66 8.86
C VAL A 80 -4.26 9.81 8.58
N TYR A 81 -3.12 9.50 7.94
CA TYR A 81 -2.12 10.50 7.57
C TYR A 81 -2.13 10.74 6.05
N HIS A 82 -2.16 12.02 5.67
CA HIS A 82 -1.80 12.45 4.32
C HIS A 82 -0.28 12.69 4.30
N ALA A 83 0.50 11.67 3.93
CA ALA A 83 1.95 11.76 3.94
C ALA A 83 2.43 12.49 2.68
N VAL A 84 2.45 13.82 2.74
CA VAL A 84 3.07 14.68 1.73
C VAL A 84 4.45 15.08 2.25
N HIS A 85 5.51 14.61 1.58
CA HIS A 85 6.95 14.80 1.88
C HIS A 85 7.58 13.88 2.95
N LEU A 86 7.84 12.62 2.57
CA LEU A 86 8.68 11.70 3.34
C LEU A 86 10.20 11.88 3.07
N TYR A 87 10.67 13.13 2.98
CA TYR A 87 12.10 13.48 2.93
C TYR A 87 12.35 14.82 3.62
N ARG A 88 12.30 14.84 4.96
CA ARG A 88 12.93 15.87 5.81
C ARG A 88 13.16 15.35 7.23
N ILE A 89 13.85 14.21 7.35
CA ILE A 89 14.56 13.82 8.58
C ILE A 89 15.87 13.13 8.18
N TYR A 90 16.82 13.93 7.72
CA TYR A 90 18.23 13.88 8.06
C TYR A 90 18.71 15.33 8.14
#